data_AF-A0A662W4R2-F1
#
_entry.id   AF-A0A662W4R2-F1
#
_cell.length_a   1.000
_cell.length_b   1.000
_cell.length_c   1.000
_cell.angle_alpha   90.00
_cell.angle_beta   90.00
_cell.angle_gamma   90.00
#
_symmetry.space_group_name_H-M   'P 1'
#
loop_
_entity.id
_entity.type
_entity.pdbx_description
1 polymer ?
#
loop_
_entity_poly.entity_id
_entity_poly.type
_entity_poly.pdbx_seq_one_letter_code
_entity_poly.pdbx_strand_id
1 'polypeptide(L)'
;MEYINSYLDKMRTLLEKGGDRELFHELIDEVSIESMFISDVKRVYEKYRSGEIREEDARKNLHLLKLYVISQLQKHRKKVLEFFDEVKDLPELDAEMVKRIVEFIEDAEWQL
;
A
#
# COMPACT_ATOMS: atom_id res chain seq x y z
N MET A 1 -17.95 3.10 -2.44
CA MET A 1 -17.06 2.34 -1.55
C MET A 1 -15.70 3.02 -1.62
N GLU A 2 -15.22 3.51 -0.49
CA GLU A 2 -13.88 4.08 -0.37
C GLU A 2 -12.87 2.92 -0.37
N TYR A 3 -11.91 2.94 -1.30
CA TYR A 3 -10.79 2.00 -1.30
C TYR A 3 -9.62 2.66 -0.56
N ILE A 4 -9.10 2.00 0.47
CA ILE A 4 -8.07 2.57 1.35
C ILE A 4 -6.73 2.00 0.90
N ASN A 5 -5.91 2.87 0.31
CA ASN A 5 -4.56 2.52 -0.12
C ASN A 5 -3.69 3.78 -0.10
N SER A 6 -3.11 4.04 1.06
CA SER A 6 -2.32 5.24 1.32
C SER A 6 -1.09 5.35 0.42
N TYR A 7 -0.47 4.22 0.06
CA TYR A 7 0.64 4.20 -0.90
C TYR A 7 0.20 4.76 -2.26
N LEU A 8 -0.93 4.30 -2.78
CA LEU A 8 -1.45 4.73 -4.08
C LEU A 8 -1.85 6.22 -4.06
N ASP A 9 -2.45 6.69 -2.96
CA ASP A 9 -2.83 8.09 -2.77
C ASP A 9 -1.60 9.01 -2.68
N LYS A 10 -0.57 8.60 -1.96
CA LYS A 10 0.71 9.34 -1.88
C LYS A 10 1.43 9.36 -3.22
N MET A 11 1.46 8.22 -3.93
CA MET A 11 2.03 8.15 -5.28
C MET A 11 1.31 9.10 -6.23
N ARG A 12 -0.04 9.12 -6.21
CA ARG A 12 -0.82 10.08 -6.99
C ARG A 12 -0.45 11.52 -6.65
N THR A 13 -0.39 11.85 -5.36
CA THR A 13 -0.02 13.19 -4.89
C THR A 13 1.36 13.60 -5.38
N LEU A 14 2.35 12.70 -5.30
CA LEU A 14 3.71 12.92 -5.77
C LEU A 14 3.75 13.20 -7.27
N LEU A 15 3.03 12.43 -8.08
CA LEU A 15 2.98 12.58 -9.53
C LEU A 15 2.21 13.83 -9.99
N GLU A 16 1.16 14.22 -9.27
CA GLU A 16 0.36 15.41 -9.62
C GLU A 16 1.06 16.72 -9.22
N LYS A 17 1.68 16.77 -8.04
CA LYS A 17 2.29 18.00 -7.50
C LYS A 17 3.77 18.15 -7.85
N GLY A 18 4.46 17.03 -8.04
CA GLY A 18 5.90 16.97 -8.32
C GLY A 18 6.77 17.43 -7.14
N GLY A 19 8.05 17.04 -7.17
CA GLY A 19 9.11 17.70 -6.39
C GLY A 19 9.15 17.46 -4.88
N ASP A 20 8.23 16.67 -4.30
CA ASP A 20 8.26 16.34 -2.87
C ASP A 20 9.21 15.17 -2.59
N ARG A 21 10.43 15.50 -2.13
CA ARG A 21 11.47 14.51 -1.82
C ARG A 21 11.14 13.67 -0.58
N GLU A 22 10.38 14.19 0.38
CA GLU A 22 9.97 13.43 1.56
C GLU A 22 8.99 12.33 1.15
N LEU A 23 7.95 12.69 0.37
CA LEU A 23 7.02 11.71 -0.19
C LEU A 23 7.71 10.68 -1.08
N PHE A 24 8.71 11.11 -1.87
CA PHE A 24 9.54 10.18 -2.64
C PHE A 24 10.19 9.12 -1.74
N HIS A 25 10.89 9.55 -0.68
CA HIS A 25 11.58 8.62 0.23
C HIS A 25 10.62 7.64 0.89
N GLU A 26 9.46 8.11 1.35
CA GLU A 26 8.43 7.24 1.93
C GLU A 26 7.90 6.18 0.94
N LEU A 27 7.84 6.52 -0.36
CA LEU A 27 7.32 5.63 -1.40
C LEU A 27 8.36 4.64 -1.97
N ILE A 28 9.63 4.77 -1.59
CA ILE A 28 10.71 3.87 -2.04
C ILE A 28 11.28 3.00 -0.91
N ASP A 29 11.18 3.45 0.33
CA ASP A 29 11.68 2.75 1.51
C ASP A 29 10.76 1.61 1.95
N GLU A 30 11.30 0.42 2.13
CA GLU A 30 10.51 -0.78 2.40
C GLU A 30 9.79 -0.73 3.74
N VAL A 31 10.43 -0.16 4.78
CA VAL A 31 9.84 -0.04 6.12
C VAL A 31 8.64 0.91 6.07
N SER A 32 8.78 2.02 5.36
CA SER A 32 7.71 3.00 5.15
C SER A 32 6.55 2.38 4.37
N ILE A 33 6.84 1.64 3.29
CA ILE A 33 5.84 0.93 2.49
C ILE A 33 5.09 -0.11 3.34
N GLU A 34 5.80 -0.96 4.06
CA GLU A 34 5.21 -1.99 4.94
C GLU A 34 4.31 -1.33 6.01
N SER A 35 4.79 -0.27 6.66
CA SER A 35 4.01 0.48 7.65
C SER A 35 2.73 1.09 7.07
N MET A 36 2.76 1.57 5.82
CA MET A 36 1.58 2.10 5.13
C MET A 36 0.50 1.03 4.96
N PHE A 37 0.87 -0.14 4.42
CA PHE A 37 -0.08 -1.23 4.21
C PHE A 37 -0.63 -1.79 5.53
N ILE A 38 0.20 -1.96 6.55
CA ILE A 38 -0.25 -2.39 7.89
C ILE A 38 -1.26 -1.39 8.47
N SER A 39 -0.99 -0.09 8.31
CA SER A 39 -1.88 0.97 8.78
C SER A 39 -3.20 1.00 8.02
N ASP A 40 -3.17 0.78 6.70
CA ASP A 40 -4.36 0.72 5.86
C ASP A 40 -5.26 -0.48 6.25
N VAL A 41 -4.67 -1.66 6.49
CA VAL A 41 -5.40 -2.84 6.97
C VAL A 41 -6.07 -2.57 8.32
N LYS A 42 -5.33 -2.01 9.28
CA LYS A 42 -5.89 -1.64 10.59
C LYS A 42 -7.06 -0.66 10.44
N ARG A 43 -6.90 0.35 9.58
CA ARG A 43 -7.95 1.35 9.32
C ARG A 43 -9.20 0.71 8.72
N VAL A 44 -9.05 -0.20 7.75
CA VAL A 44 -10.19 -0.95 7.18
C VAL A 44 -10.90 -1.75 8.27
N TYR A 45 -10.14 -2.46 9.10
CA TYR A 45 -10.68 -3.27 10.18
C TYR A 45 -11.39 -2.43 11.26
N GLU A 46 -10.82 -1.29 11.64
CA GLU A 46 -11.42 -0.33 12.57
C GLU A 46 -12.73 0.27 12.04
N LYS A 47 -12.78 0.63 10.75
CA LYS A 47 -14.01 1.10 10.10
C LYS A 47 -15.10 0.02 10.11
N TYR A 48 -14.74 -1.24 9.91
CA TYR A 48 -15.69 -2.35 10.03
C TYR A 48 -16.18 -2.52 11.48
N ARG A 49 -15.25 -2.60 12.44
CA ARG A 49 -15.57 -2.79 13.87
C ARG A 49 -16.44 -1.67 14.45
N SER A 50 -16.29 -0.45 13.96
CA SER A 50 -17.10 0.71 14.34
C SER A 50 -18.45 0.79 13.61
N GLY A 51 -18.69 -0.06 12.61
CA GLY A 51 -19.90 -0.05 11.80
C GLY A 51 -19.94 1.05 10.73
N GLU A 52 -18.83 1.74 10.46
CA GLU A 52 -18.73 2.75 9.41
C GLU A 52 -18.85 2.12 8.01
N ILE A 53 -18.35 0.90 7.84
CA ILE A 53 -18.46 0.11 6.60
C ILE A 53 -19.02 -1.29 6.88
N ARG A 54 -19.63 -1.90 5.87
CA ARG A 54 -20.14 -3.28 5.98
C ARG A 54 -19.00 -4.29 5.84
N GLU A 55 -19.22 -5.51 6.33
CA GLU A 55 -18.26 -6.62 6.19
C GLU A 55 -17.87 -6.86 4.72
N GLU A 56 -18.85 -6.86 3.80
CA GLU A 56 -18.61 -7.02 2.35
C GLU A 56 -17.68 -5.94 1.78
N ASP A 57 -17.86 -4.69 2.21
CA ASP A 57 -17.03 -3.56 1.79
C ASP A 57 -15.60 -3.70 2.33
N ALA A 58 -15.46 -4.14 3.60
CA ALA A 58 -14.18 -4.39 4.24
C ALA A 58 -13.42 -5.53 3.56
N ARG A 59 -14.08 -6.68 3.33
CA ARG A 59 -13.51 -7.83 2.60
C ARG A 59 -13.06 -7.44 1.21
N LYS A 60 -13.88 -6.67 0.48
CA LYS A 60 -13.52 -6.21 -0.86
C LYS A 60 -12.32 -5.26 -0.84
N ASN A 61 -12.23 -4.38 0.15
CA ASN A 61 -11.09 -3.48 0.29
C ASN A 61 -9.78 -4.26 0.57
N LEU A 62 -9.78 -5.15 1.56
CA LEU A 62 -8.64 -6.01 1.88
C LEU A 62 -8.22 -6.88 0.69
N HIS A 63 -9.17 -7.46 -0.02
CA HIS A 63 -8.89 -8.27 -1.21
C HIS A 63 -8.19 -7.46 -2.31
N LEU A 64 -8.68 -6.24 -2.58
CA LEU A 64 -8.04 -5.34 -3.55
C LEU A 64 -6.66 -4.89 -3.09
N LEU A 65 -6.48 -4.65 -1.79
CA LEU A 65 -5.19 -4.29 -1.19
C LEU A 65 -4.17 -5.43 -1.37
N LYS A 66 -4.57 -6.68 -1.12
CA LYS A 66 -3.76 -7.87 -1.36
C LYS A 66 -3.34 -8.00 -2.83
N LEU A 67 -4.31 -7.89 -3.74
CA LEU A 67 -4.03 -7.96 -5.18
C LEU A 67 -3.10 -6.83 -5.64
N TYR A 68 -3.23 -5.64 -5.06
CA TYR A 68 -2.37 -4.51 -5.36
C TYR A 68 -0.92 -4.78 -4.93
N VAL A 69 -0.72 -5.25 -3.70
CA VAL A 69 0.60 -5.60 -3.15
C VAL A 69 1.29 -6.63 -4.05
N ILE A 70 0.58 -7.70 -4.42
CA ILE A 70 1.13 -8.80 -5.22
C ILE A 70 1.44 -8.37 -6.67
N SER A 71 0.58 -7.57 -7.30
CA SER A 71 0.62 -7.38 -8.77
C SER A 71 1.12 -6.02 -9.24
N GLN A 72 1.01 -4.98 -8.41
CA GLN A 72 1.24 -3.59 -8.80
C GLN A 72 2.33 -2.89 -8.00
N LEU A 73 2.53 -3.21 -6.72
CA LEU A 73 3.40 -2.46 -5.82
C LEU A 73 4.82 -2.28 -6.39
N GLN A 74 5.47 -3.36 -6.82
CA GLN A 74 6.80 -3.31 -7.44
C GLN A 74 6.84 -2.42 -8.69
N LYS A 75 5.82 -2.52 -9.55
CA LYS A 75 5.71 -1.72 -10.78
C LYS A 75 5.52 -0.25 -10.47
N HIS A 76 4.73 0.07 -9.46
CA HIS A 76 4.44 1.42 -9.05
C HIS A 76 5.61 2.08 -8.34
N ARG A 77 6.33 1.36 -7.48
CA ARG A 77 7.61 1.81 -6.92
C ARG A 77 8.62 2.14 -8.00
N LYS A 78 8.73 1.27 -9.03
CA LYS A 78 9.59 1.54 -10.19
C LYS A 78 9.21 2.83 -10.92
N LYS A 79 7.91 3.09 -11.13
CA LYS A 79 7.45 4.35 -11.73
C LYS A 79 7.82 5.58 -10.89
N VAL A 80 7.76 5.47 -9.56
CA VAL A 80 8.19 6.56 -8.66
C VAL A 80 9.68 6.85 -8.83
N LEU A 81 10.51 5.81 -8.93
CA LEU A 81 11.95 5.97 -9.21
C LEU A 81 12.23 6.62 -10.56
N GLU A 82 11.55 6.15 -11.61
CA GLU A 82 11.65 6.70 -12.96
C GLU A 82 11.23 8.19 -13.01
N PHE A 83 10.24 8.60 -12.22
CA PHE A 83 9.77 9.99 -12.18
C PHE A 83 10.81 10.97 -11.62
N PHE A 84 11.67 10.54 -10.69
CA PHE A 84 12.73 11.38 -10.11
C PHE A 84 14.08 11.26 -10.85
N ASP A 85 14.12 10.56 -11.98
CA ASP A 85 15.36 10.20 -12.69
C ASP A 85 16.40 9.51 -11.77
N GLU A 86 15.90 8.85 -10.72
CA GLU A 86 16.69 8.03 -9.80
C GLU A 86 16.75 6.62 -10.42
N VAL A 87 17.67 6.45 -11.37
CA VAL A 87 17.68 5.28 -12.27
C VAL A 87 18.38 4.05 -11.65
N LYS A 88 17.58 2.99 -11.51
CA LYS A 88 17.82 1.53 -11.68
C LYS A 88 18.36 0.62 -10.57
N ASP A 89 19.08 1.11 -9.56
CA ASP A 89 19.79 0.17 -8.66
C ASP A 89 19.10 -0.10 -7.32
N LEU A 90 17.89 0.40 -7.08
CA LEU A 90 17.12 -0.08 -5.94
C LEU A 90 16.72 -1.53 -6.18
N PRO A 91 17.10 -2.45 -5.29
CA PRO A 91 16.71 -3.84 -5.41
C PRO A 91 15.20 -3.96 -5.51
N GLU A 92 14.76 -5.06 -6.11
CA GLU A 92 13.36 -5.48 -6.01
C GLU A 92 12.96 -5.50 -4.55
N LEU A 93 11.68 -5.19 -4.29
CA LEU A 93 11.15 -5.26 -2.94
C LEU A 93 11.43 -6.65 -2.35
N ASP A 94 11.93 -6.69 -1.13
CA ASP A 94 12.14 -7.95 -0.42
C ASP A 94 10.87 -8.80 -0.43
N ALA A 95 11.00 -10.02 -0.94
CA ALA A 95 9.90 -10.97 -1.02
C ALA A 95 9.33 -11.30 0.37
N GLU A 96 10.17 -11.29 1.41
CA GLU A 96 9.69 -11.52 2.78
C GLU A 96 8.88 -10.32 3.29
N MET A 97 9.24 -9.09 2.93
CA MET A 97 8.43 -7.91 3.24
C MET A 97 7.06 -7.97 2.56
N VAL A 98 7.02 -8.28 1.27
CA VAL A 98 5.77 -8.46 0.52
C VAL A 98 4.91 -9.55 1.15
N LYS A 99 5.53 -10.67 1.53
CA LYS A 99 4.86 -11.79 2.20
C LYS A 99 4.28 -11.37 3.55
N ARG A 100 5.01 -10.65 4.40
CA ARG A 100 4.49 -10.14 5.69
C ARG A 100 3.26 -9.25 5.51
N ILE A 101 3.28 -8.36 4.51
CA ILE A 101 2.10 -7.54 4.20
C ILE A 101 0.91 -8.41 3.81
N VAL A 102 1.13 -9.40 2.92
CA VAL A 102 0.07 -10.29 2.46
C VAL A 102 -0.49 -11.13 3.61
N GLU A 103 0.35 -11.74 4.43
CA GLU A 103 -0.06 -12.50 5.62
C GLU A 103 -0.88 -11.63 6.58
N PHE A 104 -0.46 -10.39 6.82
CA PHE A 104 -1.21 -9.46 7.66
C PHE A 104 -2.60 -9.11 7.09
N ILE A 105 -2.70 -8.96 5.76
CA ILE A 105 -4.00 -8.75 5.09
C ILE A 105 -4.88 -10.00 5.23
N GLU A 106 -4.32 -11.20 5.04
CA GLU A 106 -5.06 -12.45 5.14
C GLU A 106 -5.57 -12.71 6.55
N ASP A 107 -4.74 -12.47 7.57
CA ASP A 107 -5.14 -12.55 8.98
C ASP A 107 -6.32 -11.60 9.28
N ALA A 108 -6.31 -10.39 8.71
CA ALA A 108 -7.43 -9.47 8.84
C ALA A 108 -8.68 -9.96 8.10
N GLU A 109 -8.55 -10.52 6.89
CA GLU A 109 -9.67 -11.13 6.14
C GLU A 109 -10.35 -12.26 6.92
N TRP A 110 -9.57 -13.06 7.67
CA TRP A 110 -10.09 -14.13 8.54
C TRP A 110 -10.85 -13.62 9.77
N GLN A 111 -10.59 -12.40 10.20
CA GLN A 111 -11.19 -11.79 11.40
C GLN A 111 -12.40 -10.90 11.13
N LEU A 112 -12.70 -10.60 9.86
CA LEU A 112 -13.94 -9.95 9.44
C LEU A 112 -15.11 -10.90 9.61
#